data_AF-A0A961RUT9-F1
#
_entry.id   AF-A0A961RUT9-F1
#
_cell.length_a   1.000
_cell.length_b   1.000
_cell.length_c   1.000
_cell.angle_alpha   90.00
_cell.angle_beta   90.00
_cell.angle_gamma   90.00
#
_symmetry.space_group_name_H-M   'P 1'
#
loop_
_entity.id
_entity.type
_entity.pdbx_description
1 polymer ?
#
loop_
_entity_poly.entity_id
_entity_poly.type
_entity_poly.pdbx_seq_one_letter_code
_entity_poly.pdbx_strand_id
1 'polypeptide(L)'
;TEDYGFKGFPVCWNMVVFTLFIVSPSEILSFVFVCIAAVLTFVPVIFVHPVRVKILRELTLGVFAVWAAGGLLALYHGLDAPHWVDVVITGTGLYLFSIGFILQLLGKLR
;
A
#
# COMPACT_ATOMS: atom_id res chain seq x y z
N THR A 1 -7.66 0.76 -16.34
CA THR A 1 -7.66 1.84 -17.36
C THR A 1 -6.77 1.48 -18.52
N GLU A 2 -6.72 2.30 -19.56
CA GLU A 2 -5.71 2.22 -20.63
C GLU A 2 -4.28 2.15 -20.05
N ASP A 3 -4.06 2.74 -18.87
CA ASP A 3 -2.80 2.70 -18.11
C ASP A 3 -2.62 1.49 -17.18
N TYR A 4 -3.51 0.50 -17.25
CA TYR A 4 -3.51 -0.71 -16.42
C TYR A 4 -3.59 -0.52 -14.89
N GLY A 5 -3.92 0.69 -14.42
CA GLY A 5 -4.24 0.97 -13.01
C GLY A 5 -5.69 0.62 -12.66
N PHE A 6 -5.96 0.52 -11.35
CA PHE A 6 -7.31 0.40 -10.81
C PHE A 6 -7.88 1.80 -10.53
N LYS A 7 -9.10 2.07 -10.97
CA LYS A 7 -9.85 3.25 -10.53
C LYS A 7 -10.63 2.88 -9.26
N GLY A 8 -10.41 3.64 -8.19
CA GLY A 8 -10.97 3.35 -6.88
C GLY A 8 -10.08 2.42 -6.05
N PHE A 9 -10.36 2.38 -4.75
CA PHE A 9 -9.55 1.71 -3.73
C PHE A 9 -9.79 0.20 -3.44
N PRO A 10 -10.78 -0.54 -4.02
CA PRO A 10 -11.22 -1.82 -3.46
C PRO A 10 -10.14 -2.92 -3.38
N VAL A 11 -9.13 -2.89 -4.25
CA VAL A 11 -8.03 -3.88 -4.26
C VAL A 11 -6.97 -3.63 -3.18
N CYS A 12 -6.74 -2.39 -2.78
CA CYS A 12 -5.68 -2.02 -1.83
C CYS A 12 -6.06 -2.31 -0.37
N TRP A 13 -7.34 -2.61 -0.09
CA TRP A 13 -7.83 -2.90 1.26
C TRP A 13 -7.09 -4.05 1.94
N ASN A 14 -6.78 -5.13 1.21
CA ASN A 14 -6.07 -6.27 1.80
C ASN A 14 -4.67 -5.90 2.28
N MET A 15 -3.97 -5.06 1.52
CA MET A 15 -2.65 -4.56 1.93
C MET A 15 -2.76 -3.65 3.15
N VAL A 16 -3.76 -2.76 3.18
CA VAL A 16 -4.01 -1.88 4.33
C VAL A 16 -4.33 -2.66 5.60
N VAL A 17 -5.30 -3.58 5.54
CA VAL A 17 -5.72 -4.37 6.70
C VAL A 17 -4.54 -5.20 7.21
N PHE A 18 -3.78 -5.83 6.30
CA PHE A 18 -2.61 -6.59 6.67
C PHE A 18 -1.53 -5.73 7.35
N THR A 19 -1.23 -4.55 6.81
CA THR A 19 -0.27 -3.61 7.41
C THR A 19 -0.75 -3.09 8.76
N LEU A 20 -2.04 -2.73 8.91
CA LEU A 20 -2.59 -2.30 10.20
C LEU A 20 -2.54 -3.42 11.25
N PHE A 21 -2.72 -4.67 10.84
CA PHE A 21 -2.68 -5.81 11.75
C PHE A 21 -1.26 -6.11 12.24
N ILE A 22 -0.26 -6.01 11.38
CA ILE A 22 1.14 -6.21 11.78
C ILE A 22 1.64 -5.05 12.64
N VAL A 23 1.47 -3.82 12.15
CA VAL A 23 2.01 -2.63 12.83
C VAL A 23 1.24 -2.32 14.11
N SER A 24 -0.02 -2.77 14.20
CA SER A 24 -0.91 -2.57 15.34
C SER A 24 -0.83 -1.14 15.94
N PRO A 25 -1.03 -0.08 15.13
CA PRO A 25 -0.95 1.29 15.63
C PRO A 25 -2.14 1.59 16.55
N SER A 26 -2.08 2.73 17.25
CA SER A 26 -3.14 3.15 18.18
C SER A 26 -4.52 3.12 17.53
N GLU A 27 -5.55 2.82 18.35
CA GLU A 27 -6.94 2.66 17.89
C GLU A 27 -7.44 3.86 17.07
N ILE A 28 -7.10 5.07 17.53
CA ILE A 28 -7.48 6.32 16.87
C ILE A 28 -6.80 6.43 15.50
N LEU A 29 -5.51 6.10 15.40
CA LEU A 29 -4.78 6.19 14.13
C LEU A 29 -5.33 5.18 13.12
N SER A 30 -5.57 3.94 13.57
CA SER A 30 -6.20 2.89 12.77
C SER A 30 -7.58 3.32 12.27
N PHE A 31 -8.42 3.89 13.15
CA PHE A 31 -9.76 4.36 12.79
C PHE A 31 -9.71 5.47 11.74
N VAL A 32 -8.90 6.51 11.97
CA VAL A 32 -8.74 7.63 11.02
C VAL A 32 -8.25 7.12 9.67
N PHE A 33 -7.28 6.21 9.65
CA PHE A 33 -6.76 5.65 8.40
C PHE A 33 -7.84 4.86 7.64
N VAL A 34 -8.61 4.03 8.33
CA VAL A 34 -9.73 3.28 7.75
C VAL A 34 -10.81 4.23 7.19
N CYS A 35 -11.14 5.31 7.89
CA CYS A 35 -12.06 6.33 7.37
C CYS A 35 -11.55 6.98 6.07
N ILE A 36 -10.26 7.33 6.00
CA ILE A 36 -9.64 7.88 4.80
C ILE A 36 -9.70 6.86 3.66
N ALA A 37 -9.31 5.61 3.91
CA ALA A 37 -9.37 4.51 2.93
C ALA A 37 -10.81 4.26 2.42
N ALA A 38 -11.81 4.35 3.29
CA ALA A 38 -13.22 4.25 2.93
C ALA A 38 -13.64 5.38 1.98
N VAL A 39 -13.29 6.63 2.28
CA VAL A 39 -13.57 7.77 1.38
C VAL A 39 -12.88 7.59 0.02
N LEU A 40 -11.60 7.17 0.01
CA LEU A 40 -10.84 6.92 -1.21
C LEU A 40 -11.42 5.81 -2.09
N THR A 41 -12.28 4.94 -1.55
CA THR A 41 -13.01 3.94 -2.35
C THR A 41 -13.97 4.58 -3.35
N PHE A 42 -14.51 5.76 -3.04
CA PHE A 42 -15.48 6.48 -3.87
C PHE A 42 -14.86 7.59 -4.73
N VAL A 43 -13.61 7.97 -4.45
CA VAL A 43 -12.88 9.01 -5.22
C VAL A 43 -12.18 8.34 -6.42
N PRO A 44 -12.14 8.99 -7.60
CA PRO A 44 -11.46 8.45 -8.78
C PRO A 44 -9.92 8.56 -8.69
N VAL A 45 -9.33 8.01 -7.62
CA VAL A 45 -7.89 7.87 -7.46
C VAL A 45 -7.41 6.60 -8.18
N ILE A 46 -6.28 6.72 -8.86
CA ILE A 46 -5.63 5.59 -9.54
C ILE A 46 -4.65 4.94 -8.57
N PHE A 47 -4.86 3.66 -8.30
CA PHE A 47 -3.92 2.84 -7.55
C PHE A 47 -3.08 1.97 -8.50
N VAL A 48 -1.78 1.95 -8.27
CA VAL A 48 -0.81 1.25 -9.13
C VAL A 48 -0.88 -0.25 -8.85
N HIS A 49 -1.06 -1.01 -9.91
CA HIS A 49 -0.83 -2.44 -9.85
C HIS A 49 0.68 -2.72 -9.98
N PRO A 50 1.33 -3.43 -9.03
CA PRO A 50 2.78 -3.63 -9.01
C PRO A 50 3.38 -4.20 -10.31
N VAL A 51 2.66 -5.13 -10.94
CA VAL A 51 3.10 -5.82 -12.17
C VAL A 51 2.68 -5.11 -13.46
N ARG A 52 1.47 -4.53 -13.51
CA ARG A 52 0.85 -4.11 -14.79
C ARG A 52 1.23 -2.69 -15.21
N VAL A 53 1.51 -1.80 -14.25
CA VAL A 53 1.92 -0.42 -14.57
C VAL A 53 3.37 -0.44 -15.01
N LYS A 54 3.65 0.07 -16.21
CA LYS A 54 5.01 0.08 -16.80
C LYS A 54 5.91 1.17 -16.20
N ILE A 55 5.32 2.28 -15.79
CA ILE A 55 6.05 3.43 -15.20
C ILE A 55 6.55 3.03 -13.81
N LEU A 56 7.86 3.19 -13.56
CA LEU A 56 8.53 2.82 -12.30
C LEU A 56 8.30 1.34 -11.90
N ARG A 57 8.07 0.46 -12.86
CA ARG A 57 7.71 -0.94 -12.61
C ARG A 57 8.75 -1.68 -11.79
N GLU A 58 10.03 -1.59 -12.17
CA GLU A 58 11.12 -2.29 -11.48
C GLU A 58 11.25 -1.85 -10.03
N LEU A 59 11.17 -0.53 -9.79
CA LEU A 59 11.16 0.03 -8.44
C LEU A 59 9.94 -0.44 -7.63
N THR A 60 8.74 -0.36 -8.22
CA THR A 60 7.50 -0.74 -7.56
C THR A 60 7.45 -2.23 -7.23
N LEU A 61 7.97 -3.09 -8.12
CA LEU A 61 8.13 -4.51 -7.87
C LEU A 61 9.15 -4.77 -6.76
N GLY A 62 10.28 -4.07 -6.75
CA GLY A 62 11.27 -4.16 -5.68
C GLY A 62 10.66 -3.79 -4.32
N VAL A 63 9.94 -2.67 -4.24
CA VAL A 63 9.26 -2.24 -3.02
C VAL A 63 8.18 -3.23 -2.59
N PHE A 64 7.40 -3.76 -3.54
CA PHE A 64 6.41 -4.80 -3.27
C PHE A 64 7.05 -6.09 -2.72
N ALA A 65 8.19 -6.50 -3.27
CA ALA A 65 8.92 -7.67 -2.79
C ALA A 65 9.45 -7.45 -1.37
N VAL A 66 9.98 -6.27 -1.06
CA VAL A 66 10.42 -5.91 0.30
C VAL A 66 9.24 -5.91 1.27
N TRP A 67 8.10 -5.34 0.88
CA TRP A 67 6.87 -5.36 1.70
C TRP A 67 6.40 -6.80 1.96
N ALA A 68 6.39 -7.65 0.93
CA ALA A 68 5.98 -9.05 1.05
C ALA A 68 6.95 -9.86 1.94
N ALA A 69 8.26 -9.66 1.79
CA ALA A 69 9.27 -10.28 2.64
C ALA A 69 9.12 -9.83 4.11
N GLY A 70 8.88 -8.53 4.34
CA GLY A 70 8.56 -8.00 5.67
C GLY A 70 7.33 -8.67 6.27
N GLY A 71 6.26 -8.83 5.49
CA GLY A 71 5.04 -9.54 5.91
C GLY A 71 5.30 -10.99 6.29
N LEU A 72 6.11 -11.71 5.52
CA LEU A 72 6.51 -13.09 5.84
C LEU A 72 7.34 -13.16 7.12
N LEU A 73 8.26 -12.22 7.33
CA LEU A 73 9.04 -12.12 8.57
C LEU A 73 8.13 -11.83 9.77
N ALA A 74 7.17 -10.92 9.63
CA ALA A 74 6.21 -10.63 10.68
C ALA A 74 5.37 -11.86 11.05
N LEU A 75 4.91 -12.62 10.04
CA LEU A 75 4.20 -13.89 10.26
C LEU A 75 5.08 -14.94 10.95
N TYR A 76 6.36 -15.04 10.58
CA TYR A 76 7.31 -15.94 11.23
C TYR A 76 7.51 -15.60 12.71
N HIS A 77 7.49 -14.30 13.06
CA HIS A 77 7.53 -13.82 14.43
C HIS A 77 6.17 -13.85 15.16
N GLY A 78 5.14 -14.49 14.58
CA GLY A 78 3.82 -14.55 15.20
C GLY A 78 3.12 -13.19 15.33
N LEU A 79 3.45 -12.26 14.42
CA LEU A 79 2.97 -10.87 14.37
C LEU A 79 3.48 -9.96 15.50
N ASP A 80 4.46 -10.42 16.27
CA ASP A 80 5.23 -9.61 17.23
C ASP A 80 6.66 -9.41 16.68
N ALA A 81 6.74 -8.74 15.53
CA ALA A 81 8.00 -8.55 14.82
C ALA A 81 8.86 -7.47 15.49
N PRO A 82 10.20 -7.51 15.31
CA PRO A 82 11.05 -6.41 15.74
C PRO A 82 10.63 -5.09 15.06
N HIS A 83 10.73 -3.97 15.78
CA HIS A 83 10.26 -2.67 15.31
C HIS A 83 10.80 -2.23 13.93
N TRP A 84 12.00 -2.67 13.55
CA TRP A 84 12.55 -2.37 12.23
C TRP A 84 11.72 -3.00 11.08
N VAL A 85 11.07 -4.14 11.31
CA VAL A 85 10.16 -4.81 10.36
C VAL A 85 8.92 -3.94 10.17
N ASP A 86 8.36 -3.40 11.25
CA ASP A 86 7.21 -2.50 11.19
C ASP A 86 7.53 -1.23 10.40
N VAL A 87 8.72 -0.65 10.62
CA VAL A 87 9.19 0.52 9.88
C VAL A 87 9.33 0.20 8.39
N VAL A 88 9.89 -0.96 8.05
CA VAL A 88 10.02 -1.42 6.65
C VAL A 88 8.66 -1.61 6.01
N ILE A 89 7.73 -2.32 6.65
CA ILE A 89 6.38 -2.57 6.13
C ILE A 89 5.59 -1.28 6.00
N THR A 90 5.69 -0.39 6.99
CA THR A 90 5.03 0.93 6.96
C THR A 90 5.57 1.79 5.82
N GLY A 91 6.90 1.92 5.70
CA GLY A 91 7.52 2.74 4.67
C GLY A 91 7.21 2.24 3.25
N THR A 92 7.37 0.93 3.03
CA THR A 92 7.05 0.32 1.73
C THR A 92 5.55 0.32 1.43
N GLY A 93 4.70 0.09 2.42
CA GLY A 93 3.24 0.15 2.30
C GLY A 93 2.75 1.55 1.96
N LEU A 94 3.28 2.59 2.61
CA LEU A 94 2.97 3.99 2.31
C LEU A 94 3.38 4.37 0.88
N TYR A 95 4.55 3.91 0.41
CA TYR A 95 4.95 4.10 -0.99
C TYR A 95 3.93 3.46 -1.94
N LEU A 96 3.59 2.18 -1.74
CA LEU A 96 2.67 1.45 -2.63
C LEU A 96 1.26 2.06 -2.63
N PHE A 97 0.81 2.58 -1.48
CA PHE A 97 -0.47 3.27 -1.34
C PHE A 97 -0.50 4.62 -2.08
N SER A 98 0.61 5.37 -2.06
CA SER A 98 0.65 6.76 -2.55
C SER A 98 1.15 6.93 -3.98
N ILE A 99 1.99 6.02 -4.50
CA ILE A 99 2.67 6.21 -5.79
C ILE A 99 1.68 6.37 -6.95
N GLY A 100 0.54 5.68 -6.92
CA GLY A 100 -0.49 5.83 -7.95
C GLY A 100 -1.11 7.21 -7.97
N PHE A 101 -1.45 7.75 -6.81
CA PHE A 101 -1.94 9.11 -6.66
C PHE A 101 -0.89 10.15 -7.10
N ILE A 102 0.38 9.96 -6.72
CA ILE A 102 1.47 10.86 -7.14
C ILE A 102 1.62 10.85 -8.66
N LEU A 103 1.64 9.68 -9.30
CA LEU A 103 1.73 9.58 -10.76
C LEU A 103 0.52 10.17 -11.49
N GLN A 104 -0.67 10.08 -10.89
CA GLN A 104 -1.88 10.75 -11.37
C GLN A 104 -1.76 12.27 -11.29
N LEU A 105 -1.27 12.82 -10.16
CA LEU A 105 -1.03 14.26 -10.01
C LEU A 105 0.02 14.80 -10.98
N LEU A 106 1.05 14.00 -11.29
CA LEU A 106 2.06 14.33 -12.29
C LEU A 106 1.57 14.20 -13.74
N GLY A 107 0.30 13.86 -13.95
CA GLY A 107 -0.31 13.70 -15.28
C GLY A 107 0.20 12.49 -16.07
N LYS A 108 0.90 11.55 -15.40
CA LYS A 108 1.47 10.35 -16.03
C LYS A 108 0.50 9.16 -16.07
N LEU A 109 -0.61 9.23 -15.32
CA LEU A 109 -1.71 8.27 -15.32
C LEU A 109 -3.04 9.03 -15.49
N ARG A 110 -3.97 8.50 -16.28
CA ARG A 110 -5.30 9.08 -16.58
C ARG A 110 -6.46 8.11 -16.31
#